data_AF-A0A966KP28-F1
#
_entry.id   AF-A0A966KP28-F1
#
_cell.length_a   1.000
_cell.length_b   1.000
_cell.length_c   1.000
_cell.angle_alpha   90.00
_cell.angle_beta   90.00
_cell.angle_gamma   90.00
#
_symmetry.space_group_name_H-M   'P 1'
#
loop_
_entity.id
_entity.type
_entity.pdbx_description
1 polymer ?
#
loop_
_entity_poly.entity_id
_entity_poly.type
_entity_poly.pdbx_seq_one_letter_code
_entity_poly.pdbx_strand_id
1 'polypeptide(L)' 'TFCDAGLIQEIIVDGSKSYFDTKTYDHPHFYWEDEAKLTDAPLEDLEIARLPDAPNGTRITSVNVVIRLKNEIS' A
#
# COMPACT_ATOMS: atom_id res chain seq x y z
N THR A 1 19.46 0.03 3.65
CA THR A 1 18.90 0.77 2.50
C THR A 1 18.16 2.00 3.01
N PHE A 2 17.69 2.92 2.16
CA PHE A 2 16.83 4.02 2.62
C PHE A 2 15.51 3.51 3.23
N CYS A 3 15.02 2.35 2.78
CA CYS A 3 13.89 1.64 3.39
C CYS A 3 14.20 1.17 4.81
N ASP A 4 15.36 0.53 5.03
CA ASP A 4 15.75 0.05 6.38
C ASP A 4 15.97 1.20 7.37
N ALA A 5 16.31 2.38 6.87
CA ALA A 5 16.43 3.61 7.67
C ALA A 5 15.07 4.29 7.94
N GLY A 6 13.97 3.76 7.40
CA GLY A 6 12.62 4.31 7.57
C GLY A 6 12.40 5.64 6.84
N LEU A 7 13.20 5.93 5.81
CA LEU A 7 13.14 7.21 5.08
C LEU A 7 12.23 7.15 3.86
N ILE A 8 12.02 5.96 3.31
CA ILE A 8 11.11 5.70 2.20
C ILE A 8 10.43 4.36 2.39
N GLN A 9 9.23 4.22 1.84
CA GLN A 9 8.50 2.96 1.81
C GLN A 9 8.44 2.45 0.37
N GLU A 10 8.85 1.20 0.15
CA GLU A 10 8.71 0.55 -1.14
C GLU A 10 7.33 -0.11 -1.27
N ILE A 11 6.62 0.23 -2.34
CA ILE A 11 5.30 -0.30 -2.66
C ILE A 11 5.42 -1.14 -3.93
N ILE A 12 5.26 -2.45 -3.76
CA ILE A 12 5.31 -3.42 -4.86
C ILE A 12 3.87 -3.65 -5.33
N VAL A 13 3.56 -3.16 -6.53
CA VAL A 13 2.24 -3.32 -7.12
C VAL A 13 2.22 -4.55 -8.02
N ASP A 14 3.25 -4.79 -8.82
CA ASP A 14 3.43 -6.04 -9.56
C ASP A 14 4.91 -6.41 -9.61
N GLY A 15 5.23 -7.62 -10.09
CA GLY A 15 6.61 -8.09 -10.20
C GLY A 15 7.50 -7.30 -11.17
N SER A 16 6.99 -6.24 -11.79
CA SER A 16 7.69 -5.41 -12.77
C SER A 16 7.89 -3.95 -12.33
N LYS A 17 7.13 -3.44 -11.34
CA LYS A 17 7.21 -2.04 -10.89
C LYS A 17 7.13 -1.86 -9.37
N SER A 18 8.13 -1.13 -8.85
CA SER A 18 8.16 -0.59 -7.49
C SER A 18 7.92 0.92 -7.49
N TYR A 19 7.13 1.40 -6.54
CA TYR A 19 6.99 2.82 -6.21
C TYR A 19 7.69 3.09 -4.88
N PHE A 20 8.30 4.27 -4.76
CA PHE A 20 8.95 4.69 -3.52
C PHE A 20 8.21 5.90 -2.96
N ASP A 21 7.62 5.71 -1.78
CA ASP A 21 6.91 6.75 -1.07
C ASP A 21 7.83 7.45 -0.08
N THR A 22 7.72 8.77 0.01
CA THR A 22 8.49 9.60 0.96
C THR A 22 7.71 9.85 2.26
N LYS A 23 6.41 9.52 2.29
CA LYS A 23 5.65 9.48 3.53
C LYS A 23 6.01 8.20 4.27
N THR A 24 6.38 8.37 5.53
CA THR A 24 6.88 7.30 6.39
C THR A 24 5.82 6.75 7.33
N TYR A 25 4.57 7.19 7.19
CA TYR A 25 3.42 6.71 7.94
C TYR A 25 2.51 5.86 7.05
N ASP A 26 1.87 4.87 7.66
CA ASP A 26 0.93 3.98 6.96
C ASP A 26 -0.26 4.79 6.39
N HIS A 27 -0.49 4.64 5.11
CA HIS A 27 -1.65 5.20 4.42
C HIS A 27 -1.99 4.34 3.19
N PRO A 28 -3.25 4.36 2.73
CA PRO A 28 -3.66 3.59 1.57
C PRO A 28 -3.30 4.28 0.25
N HIS A 29 -3.14 3.48 -0.80
CA HIS A 29 -2.90 3.95 -2.15
C HIS A 29 -3.97 3.45 -3.12
N PHE A 30 -4.31 4.27 -4.11
CA PHE A 30 -4.94 3.84 -5.34
C PHE A 30 -3.89 3.50 -6.38
N TYR A 31 -4.02 2.34 -7.02
CA TYR A 31 -3.27 1.99 -8.21
C TYR A 31 -4.18 1.97 -9.43
N TRP A 32 -3.96 2.88 -10.37
CA TRP A 32 -4.68 3.00 -11.64
C TRP A 32 -4.03 2.07 -12.66
N GLU A 33 -4.66 0.94 -12.96
CA GLU A 33 -4.07 -0.11 -13.79
C GLU A 33 -3.82 0.35 -15.23
N ASP A 34 -4.76 1.11 -15.80
CA ASP A 34 -4.68 1.59 -17.18
C ASP A 34 -3.55 2.63 -17.39
N GLU A 35 -3.18 3.35 -16.32
CA GLU A 35 -2.13 4.39 -16.34
C GLU A 35 -0.80 3.90 -15.75
N ALA A 36 -0.80 2.73 -15.09
CA ALA A 36 0.28 2.27 -14.22
C ALA A 36 0.76 3.38 -13.27
N LYS A 37 -0.19 3.96 -12.52
CA LYS A 37 0.03 5.13 -11.66
C LYS A 37 -0.44 4.86 -10.25
N LEU A 38 0.36 5.31 -9.27
CA LEU A 38 0.00 5.27 -7.85
C LEU A 38 -0.38 6.69 -7.37
N THR A 39 -1.47 6.78 -6.61
CA THR A 39 -1.90 8.01 -5.93
C THR A 39 -2.32 7.68 -4.51
N ASP A 40 -2.27 8.67 -3.61
CA ASP A 40 -2.81 8.50 -2.27
C ASP A 40 -4.33 8.26 -2.32
N ALA A 41 -4.81 7.34 -1.49
CA ALA A 41 -6.23 7.24 -1.18
C ALA A 41 -6.53 8.00 0.14
N PRO A 42 -7.72 8.59 0.30
CA PRO A 42 -8.10 9.26 1.54
C PRO A 42 -8.10 8.27 2.70
N LEU A 43 -7.28 8.52 3.72
CA LEU A 43 -7.20 7.66 4.91
C LEU A 43 -8.51 7.66 5.70
N GLU A 44 -9.22 8.79 5.72
CA GLU A 44 -10.47 8.99 6.45
C GLU A 44 -11.63 8.13 5.95
N ASP A 45 -11.55 7.64 4.70
CA ASP A 45 -12.57 6.78 4.09
C ASP A 45 -12.26 5.27 4.26
N LEU A 46 -11.09 4.92 4.82
CA LEU A 46 -10.68 3.52 4.97
C LEU A 46 -10.93 3.00 6.38
N GLU A 47 -11.82 2.02 6.50
CA GLU A 47 -12.01 1.24 7.72
C GLU A 47 -11.52 -0.21 7.52
N ILE A 48 -10.58 -0.65 8.36
CA ILE A 48 -10.20 -2.08 8.48
C ILE A 48 -10.89 -2.66 9.71
N ALA A 49 -12.08 -3.23 9.52
CA ALA A 49 -12.91 -3.73 10.62
C ALA A 49 -12.27 -4.89 11.40
N ARG A 50 -11.39 -5.68 10.77
CA ARG A 50 -10.70 -6.82 11.40
C ARG A 50 -9.41 -7.19 10.68
N LEU A 51 -8.41 -7.58 11.46
CA LEU A 51 -7.22 -8.30 10.98
C LEU A 51 -7.26 -9.77 11.43
N PRO A 52 -6.61 -10.69 10.70
CA PRO A 52 -6.38 -12.05 11.18
C PRO A 52 -5.42 -12.05 12.37
N ASP A 53 -5.45 -13.13 13.16
CA ASP A 53 -4.43 -13.34 14.18
C ASP A 53 -3.07 -13.65 13.52
N ALA A 54 -1.99 -13.13 14.11
CA ALA A 54 -0.65 -13.52 13.71
C ALA A 54 -0.43 -15.02 14.00
N PRO A 55 0.20 -15.79 13.11
CA PRO A 55 0.60 -17.16 13.39
C PRO A 55 1.46 -17.28 14.67
N ASN A 56 1.45 -18.45 15.32
CA ASN A 56 2.18 -18.66 16.58
C ASN A 56 3.67 -18.29 16.45
N GLY A 57 4.19 -17.57 17.44
CA GLY A 57 5.57 -17.08 17.46
C GLY A 57 5.84 -15.87 16.58
N THR A 58 4.80 -15.25 16.01
CA THR A 58 4.95 -14.08 15.12
C THR A 58 4.12 -12.88 15.62
N ARG A 59 4.40 -11.70 15.05
CA ARG A 59 3.60 -10.48 15.25
C ARG A 59 3.38 -9.79 13.89
N ILE A 60 2.24 -9.15 13.71
CA ILE A 60 2.02 -8.25 12.58
C ILE A 60 2.87 -7.01 12.80
N THR A 61 3.72 -6.67 11.83
CA THR A 61 4.61 -5.49 11.91
C THR A 61 4.08 -4.29 11.13
N SER A 62 3.28 -4.53 10.09
CA SER A 62 2.69 -3.49 9.25
C SER A 62 1.52 -4.05 8.44
N VAL A 63 0.66 -3.14 7.95
CA VAL A 63 -0.40 -3.44 6.98
C VAL A 63 -0.29 -2.43 5.85
N ASN A 64 -0.12 -2.91 4.63
CA ASN A 64 -0.04 -2.07 3.43
C ASN A 64 -1.33 -2.27 2.61
N VAL A 65 -2.02 -1.18 2.28
CA VAL A 65 -3.29 -1.23 1.54
C VAL A 65 -3.11 -0.58 0.17
N VAL A 66 -3.23 -1.39 -0.88
CA VAL A 66 -3.26 -0.93 -2.27
C VAL A 66 -4.60 -1.33 -2.90
N ILE A 67 -5.38 -0.33 -3.28
CA ILE A 67 -6.69 -0.48 -3.90
C ILE A 67 -6.51 -0.33 -5.41
N ARG A 68 -6.84 -1.38 -6.17
CA ARG A 68 -6.69 -1.38 -7.64
C ARG A 68 -7.93 -0.80 -8.29
N LEU A 69 -7.70 0.17 -9.16
CA LEU A 69 -8.72 0.83 -9.96
C LEU A 69 -8.47 0.50 -11.43
N LYS A 70 -9.53 0.08 -12.10
CA LYS A 70 -9.58 -0.04 -13.56
C LYS A 70 -10.74 0.80 -14.04
N ASN A 71 -10.53 1.58 -15.10
CA ASN A 71 -11.61 2.40 -15.62
C ASN A 71 -12.72 1.50 -16.15
N GLU A 72 -13.95 1.77 -15.72
CA GLU A 72 -15.12 1.21 -16.39
C GLU A 72 -15.36 2.05 -17.64
N ILE A 73 -15.17 1.43 -18.82
CA ILE A 73 -15.61 2.04 -20.07
C ILE A 73 -17.14 2.02 -20.03
N SER A 74 -17.75 3.19 -19.85
CA SER A 74 -19.19 3.41 -20.05
C SER A 74 -19.55 3.47 -21.53
#